data_AF-A0A2D5Y5R5-F1
#
_entry.id   AF-A0A2D5Y5R5-F1
#
_cell.length_a   1.000
_cell.length_b   1.000
_cell.length_c   1.000
_cell.angle_alpha   90.00
_cell.angle_beta   90.00
_cell.angle_gamma   90.00
#
_symmetry.space_group_name_H-M   'P 1'
#
loop_
_entity.id
_entity.type
_entity.pdbx_description
1 polymer ?
#
loop_
_entity_poly.entity_id
_entity_poly.type
_entity_poly.pdbx_seq_one_letter_code
_entity_poly.pdbx_strand_id
1 'polypeptide(L)'
;MNNAYNNEQNQHNPATASSTKSAFKLSNNPKKAMQEMMDTIDELRFVYEQETSALLKSDAKTFLSLQDNKINYARNYQRGIEQMLARKEEMKNVDPEIRTKLQDMQADFSQLARKNMAALERMQKAMDRFGGTLREAAKDAVKKERATSYTSNGSMAIDDVKQISTGSISETA
;
A
#
# COMPACT_ATOMS: atom_id res chain seq x y z
N MET A 1 -27.74 55.10 -34.38
CA MET A 1 -26.85 54.46 -35.36
C MET A 1 -25.89 53.58 -34.58
N ASN A 2 -26.18 52.28 -34.56
CA ASN A 2 -25.45 51.27 -33.81
C ASN A 2 -24.38 50.65 -34.72
N ASN A 3 -23.11 50.74 -34.34
CA ASN A 3 -22.03 49.99 -34.98
C ASN A 3 -21.87 48.62 -34.29
N ALA A 4 -22.56 47.64 -34.86
CA ALA A 4 -21.98 46.44 -35.46
C ALA A 4 -20.48 46.12 -35.23
N TYR A 5 -20.27 44.90 -34.69
CA TYR A 5 -19.26 43.86 -35.03
C TYR A 5 -17.76 44.06 -34.74
N ASN A 6 -17.27 43.18 -33.84
CA ASN A 6 -16.04 42.34 -33.92
C ASN A 6 -15.86 41.68 -32.52
N ASN A 7 -16.51 40.57 -32.18
CA ASN A 7 -16.16 39.16 -32.45
C ASN A 7 -14.68 38.88 -32.75
N GLU A 8 -13.95 38.31 -31.78
CA GLU A 8 -13.06 37.16 -31.98
C GLU A 8 -12.70 36.49 -30.64
N GLN A 9 -13.33 35.34 -30.41
CA GLN A 9 -12.72 34.11 -29.92
C GLN A 9 -11.98 34.12 -28.56
N ASN A 10 -12.67 33.62 -27.53
CA ASN A 10 -12.11 32.49 -26.77
C ASN A 10 -13.21 31.69 -26.06
N GLN A 11 -13.79 30.73 -26.79
CA GLN A 11 -14.47 29.57 -26.19
C GLN A 11 -13.49 28.39 -26.24
N HIS A 12 -13.02 27.91 -25.08
CA HIS A 12 -12.78 26.50 -24.77
C HIS A 12 -12.22 26.35 -23.35
N ASN A 13 -13.07 25.98 -22.39
CA ASN A 13 -12.87 24.75 -21.61
C ASN A 13 -14.05 24.49 -20.65
N PRO A 14 -14.82 23.41 -20.84
CA PRO A 14 -15.66 22.84 -19.80
C PRO A 14 -14.86 21.70 -19.13
N ALA A 15 -13.99 22.02 -18.18
CA ALA A 15 -13.33 20.98 -17.38
C ALA A 15 -12.92 21.54 -16.02
N THR A 16 -13.80 21.39 -15.03
CA THR A 16 -13.70 20.34 -14.01
C THR A 16 -14.68 20.69 -12.90
N ALA A 17 -15.91 20.20 -13.01
CA ALA A 17 -16.69 19.95 -11.81
C ALA A 17 -15.88 18.94 -11.00
N SER A 18 -15.19 19.38 -9.95
CA SER A 18 -14.59 18.47 -8.99
C SER A 18 -15.75 17.65 -8.43
N SER A 19 -15.85 16.38 -8.82
CA SER A 19 -16.67 15.44 -8.07
C SER A 19 -16.03 15.36 -6.69
N THR A 20 -16.57 16.12 -5.75
CA THR A 20 -16.22 16.02 -4.34
C THR A 20 -16.49 14.56 -4.00
N LYS A 21 -15.43 13.74 -3.88
CA LYS A 21 -15.54 12.35 -3.41
C LYS A 21 -16.36 12.41 -2.13
N SER A 22 -17.62 11.99 -2.22
CA SER A 22 -18.56 11.90 -1.11
C SER A 22 -17.81 11.30 0.07
N ALA A 23 -17.69 12.05 1.16
CA ALA A 23 -17.06 11.55 2.37
C ALA A 23 -17.88 10.34 2.84
N PHE A 24 -17.25 9.16 2.92
CA PHE A 24 -17.89 7.93 3.38
C PHE A 24 -18.66 8.19 4.67
N LYS A 25 -19.99 8.03 4.61
CA LYS A 25 -20.92 8.32 5.70
C LYS A 25 -21.89 7.16 5.82
N LEU A 26 -21.99 6.60 7.02
CA LEU A 26 -22.96 5.57 7.34
C LEU A 26 -24.37 6.17 7.40
N SER A 27 -25.35 5.32 7.14
CA SER A 27 -26.76 5.65 7.22
C SER A 27 -27.16 6.15 8.62
N ASN A 28 -28.16 7.04 8.65
CA ASN A 28 -28.78 7.46 9.90
C ASN A 28 -29.60 6.33 10.55
N ASN A 29 -29.98 5.28 9.83
CA ASN A 29 -30.65 4.12 10.42
C ASN A 29 -29.62 3.16 11.03
N PRO A 30 -29.65 2.85 12.34
CA PRO A 30 -28.66 1.99 12.99
C PRO A 30 -28.51 0.60 12.38
N LYS A 31 -29.61 -0.05 11.98
CA LYS A 31 -29.58 -1.36 11.32
C LYS A 31 -28.88 -1.29 9.96
N LYS A 32 -29.22 -0.27 9.17
CA LYS A 32 -28.59 -0.04 7.86
C LYS A 32 -27.12 0.33 8.00
N ALA A 33 -26.77 1.14 9.00
CA ALA A 33 -25.38 1.51 9.29
C ALA A 33 -24.53 0.28 9.67
N MET A 34 -25.07 -0.65 10.47
CA MET A 34 -24.38 -1.91 10.77
C MET A 34 -24.20 -2.78 9.52
N GLN A 35 -25.19 -2.84 8.64
CA GLN A 35 -25.06 -3.58 7.37
C GLN A 35 -24.00 -2.96 6.46
N GLU A 36 -24.01 -1.63 6.29
CA GLU A 36 -22.98 -0.92 5.51
C GLU A 36 -21.57 -1.13 6.09
N MET A 37 -21.48 -1.27 7.42
CA MET A 37 -20.23 -1.61 8.09
C MET A 37 -19.78 -3.05 7.80
N MET A 38 -20.71 -4.02 7.80
CA MET A 38 -20.45 -5.40 7.39
C MET A 38 -19.95 -5.44 5.94
N ASP A 39 -20.63 -4.75 5.03
CA ASP A 39 -20.25 -4.69 3.62
C ASP A 39 -18.84 -4.10 3.46
N THR A 40 -18.52 -3.05 4.24
CA THR A 40 -17.17 -2.46 4.26
C THR A 40 -16.11 -3.43 4.77
N ILE A 41 -16.44 -4.27 5.76
CA ILE A 41 -15.55 -5.34 6.25
C ILE A 41 -15.33 -6.39 5.16
N ASP A 42 -16.37 -6.79 4.45
CA ASP A 42 -16.28 -7.79 3.37
C ASP A 42 -15.42 -7.30 2.20
N GLU A 43 -15.59 -6.05 1.78
CA GLU A 43 -14.74 -5.43 0.76
C GLU A 43 -13.25 -5.39 1.18
N LEU A 44 -12.99 -4.99 2.42
CA LEU A 44 -11.62 -4.94 2.93
C LEU A 44 -11.03 -6.35 3.08
N ARG A 45 -11.83 -7.33 3.50
CA ARG A 45 -11.47 -8.74 3.58
C ARG A 45 -11.09 -9.27 2.19
N PHE A 46 -11.91 -9.02 1.18
CA PHE A 46 -11.65 -9.44 -0.19
C PHE A 46 -10.31 -8.91 -0.72
N VAL A 47 -9.99 -7.63 -0.45
CA VAL A 47 -8.69 -7.07 -0.82
C VAL A 47 -7.53 -7.78 -0.11
N TYR A 48 -7.67 -8.07 1.18
CA TYR A 48 -6.63 -8.79 1.93
C TYR A 48 -6.45 -10.24 1.47
N GLU A 49 -7.52 -10.93 1.07
CA GLU A 49 -7.45 -12.28 0.50
C GLU A 49 -6.70 -12.26 -0.85
N GLN A 50 -7.03 -11.32 -1.73
CA GLN A 50 -6.35 -11.15 -3.01
C GLN A 50 -4.88 -10.77 -2.83
N GLU A 51 -4.57 -9.85 -1.92
CA GLU A 51 -3.22 -9.42 -1.61
C GLU A 51 -2.39 -10.59 -1.06
N THR A 52 -2.96 -11.37 -0.13
CA THR A 52 -2.30 -12.57 0.40
C THR A 52 -2.02 -13.59 -0.71
N SER A 53 -2.96 -13.80 -1.64
CA SER A 53 -2.77 -14.68 -2.79
C SER A 53 -1.67 -14.19 -3.73
N ALA A 54 -1.63 -12.88 -4.00
CA ALA A 54 -0.59 -12.26 -4.83
C ALA A 54 0.80 -12.40 -4.19
N LEU A 55 0.91 -12.16 -2.88
CA LEU A 55 2.15 -12.34 -2.12
C LEU A 55 2.65 -13.79 -2.16
N LEU A 56 1.75 -14.77 -1.97
CA LEU A 56 2.11 -16.19 -2.03
C LEU A 56 2.58 -16.62 -3.42
N LYS A 57 2.05 -15.98 -4.48
CA LYS A 57 2.44 -16.22 -5.88
C LYS A 57 3.60 -15.35 -6.35
N SER A 58 4.15 -14.49 -5.49
CA SER A 58 5.16 -13.47 -5.86
C SER A 58 4.71 -12.54 -7.00
N ASP A 59 3.40 -12.29 -7.13
CA ASP A 59 2.82 -11.39 -8.14
C ASP A 59 2.83 -9.94 -7.62
N ALA A 60 3.98 -9.28 -7.79
CA ALA A 60 4.17 -7.90 -7.36
C ALA A 60 3.25 -6.91 -8.08
N LYS A 61 2.87 -7.18 -9.34
CA LYS A 61 2.02 -6.27 -10.13
C LYS A 61 0.61 -6.23 -9.55
N THR A 62 0.02 -7.39 -9.30
CA THR A 62 -1.30 -7.49 -8.69
C THR A 62 -1.28 -6.90 -7.28
N PHE A 63 -0.26 -7.22 -6.49
CA PHE A 63 -0.06 -6.63 -5.16
C PHE A 63 -0.09 -5.09 -5.20
N LEU A 64 0.73 -4.46 -6.05
CA LEU A 64 0.78 -3.01 -6.18
C LEU A 64 -0.54 -2.39 -6.65
N SER A 65 -1.27 -3.05 -7.55
CA SER A 65 -2.57 -2.55 -8.02
C SER A 65 -3.67 -2.56 -6.95
N LEU A 66 -3.53 -3.39 -5.90
CA LEU A 66 -4.52 -3.49 -4.83
C LEU A 66 -4.36 -2.40 -3.76
N GLN A 67 -3.23 -1.68 -3.74
CA GLN A 67 -2.89 -0.74 -2.66
C GLN A 67 -3.86 0.43 -2.56
N ASP A 68 -4.28 1.02 -3.68
CA ASP A 68 -5.21 2.14 -3.68
C ASP A 68 -6.59 1.74 -3.13
N ASN A 69 -7.07 0.55 -3.54
CA ASN A 69 -8.32 -0.01 -3.04
C ASN A 69 -8.22 -0.32 -1.54
N LYS A 70 -7.13 -0.94 -1.10
CA LYS A 70 -6.85 -1.21 0.32
C LYS A 70 -6.91 0.06 1.16
N ILE A 71 -6.26 1.13 0.71
CA ILE A 71 -6.26 2.42 1.42
C ILE A 71 -7.68 3.01 1.46
N ASN A 72 -8.42 2.95 0.36
CA ASN A 72 -9.79 3.48 0.31
C ASN A 72 -10.72 2.73 1.27
N TYR A 73 -10.74 1.40 1.21
CA TYR A 73 -11.59 0.58 2.09
C TYR A 73 -11.16 0.65 3.55
N ALA A 74 -9.86 0.72 3.85
CA ALA A 74 -9.36 0.92 5.22
C ALA A 74 -9.81 2.27 5.79
N ARG A 75 -9.78 3.35 5.00
CA ARG A 75 -10.29 4.66 5.41
C ARG A 75 -11.79 4.64 5.62
N ASN A 76 -12.55 3.94 4.78
CA ASN A 76 -13.99 3.79 4.94
C ASN A 76 -14.31 3.00 6.22
N TYR A 77 -13.61 1.89 6.45
CA TYR A 77 -13.72 1.09 7.67
C TYR A 77 -13.47 1.94 8.92
N GLN A 78 -12.35 2.68 8.96
CA GLN A 78 -12.01 3.56 10.07
C GLN A 78 -13.12 4.60 10.33
N ARG A 79 -13.54 5.32 9.28
CA ARG A 79 -14.61 6.33 9.38
C ARG A 79 -15.94 5.73 9.81
N GLY A 80 -16.25 4.51 9.37
CA GLY A 80 -17.45 3.78 9.77
C GLY A 80 -17.44 3.48 11.27
N ILE A 81 -16.32 2.95 11.78
CA ILE A 81 -16.14 2.71 13.22
C ILE A 81 -16.25 4.01 14.02
N GLU A 82 -15.60 5.09 13.59
CA GLU A 82 -15.69 6.41 14.25
C GLU A 82 -17.15 6.90 14.34
N GLN A 83 -17.92 6.76 13.26
CA GLN A 83 -19.34 7.14 13.21
C GLN A 83 -20.21 6.25 14.11
N MET A 84 -19.95 4.95 14.16
CA MET A 84 -20.66 4.03 15.06
C MET A 84 -20.35 4.30 16.52
N LEU A 85 -19.10 4.65 16.85
CA LEU A 85 -18.68 5.03 18.20
C LEU A 85 -19.33 6.33 18.65
N ALA A 86 -19.40 7.34 17.77
CA ALA A 86 -20.07 8.61 18.06
C ALA A 86 -21.57 8.43 18.37
N ARG A 87 -22.19 7.39 17.81
CA ARG A 87 -23.62 7.07 17.96
C ARG A 87 -23.87 5.80 18.77
N LYS A 88 -22.96 5.47 19.69
CA LYS A 88 -22.96 4.22 20.47
C LYS A 88 -24.30 3.90 21.12
N GLU A 89 -24.98 4.90 21.70
CA GLU A 89 -26.26 4.70 22.38
C GLU A 89 -27.38 4.27 21.43
N GLU A 90 -27.38 4.77 20.19
CA GLU A 90 -28.34 4.35 19.16
C GLU A 90 -28.04 2.92 18.67
N MET A 91 -26.76 2.56 18.63
CA MET A 91 -26.30 1.22 18.21
C MET A 91 -26.60 0.13 19.25
N LYS A 92 -26.83 0.50 20.52
CA LYS A 92 -27.25 -0.44 21.57
C LYS A 92 -28.63 -1.04 21.33
N ASN A 93 -29.49 -0.33 20.62
CA ASN A 93 -30.89 -0.72 20.38
C ASN A 93 -31.07 -1.59 19.13
N VAL A 94 -29.99 -1.88 18.39
CA VAL A 94 -30.03 -2.79 17.25
C VAL A 94 -30.14 -4.23 17.74
N ASP A 95 -30.81 -5.06 16.94
CA ASP A 95 -30.96 -6.50 17.11
C ASP A 95 -29.63 -7.16 17.55
N PRO A 96 -29.62 -7.88 18.68
CA PRO A 96 -28.46 -8.63 19.15
C PRO A 96 -27.85 -9.55 18.08
N GLU A 97 -28.66 -10.15 17.20
CA GLU A 97 -28.16 -11.05 16.15
C GLU A 97 -27.24 -10.33 15.16
N ILE A 98 -27.64 -9.11 14.74
CA ILE A 98 -26.86 -8.28 13.81
C ILE A 98 -25.55 -7.83 14.48
N ARG A 99 -25.60 -7.52 15.78
CA ARG A 99 -24.41 -7.16 16.55
C ARG A 99 -23.43 -8.33 16.64
N THR A 100 -23.91 -9.52 16.99
CA THR A 100 -23.07 -10.73 17.07
C THR A 100 -22.42 -11.01 15.73
N LYS A 101 -23.18 -10.97 14.63
CA LYS A 101 -22.63 -11.16 13.29
C LYS A 101 -21.53 -10.15 12.96
N LEU A 102 -21.70 -8.87 13.32
CA LEU A 102 -20.68 -7.85 13.07
C LEU A 102 -19.40 -8.13 13.88
N GLN A 103 -19.55 -8.60 15.12
CA GLN A 103 -18.42 -8.98 15.98
C GLN A 103 -17.67 -10.19 15.42
N ASP A 104 -18.40 -11.20 14.94
CA ASP A 104 -17.81 -12.38 14.32
C ASP A 104 -17.04 -12.01 13.05
N MET A 105 -17.63 -11.18 12.18
CA MET A 105 -16.97 -10.68 10.97
C MET A 105 -15.71 -9.88 11.30
N GLN A 106 -15.73 -9.05 12.35
CA GLN A 106 -14.54 -8.32 12.81
C GLN A 106 -13.45 -9.28 13.32
N ALA A 107 -13.84 -10.33 14.06
CA ALA A 107 -12.90 -11.32 14.57
C ALA A 107 -12.23 -12.09 13.43
N ASP A 108 -13.01 -12.54 12.45
CA ASP A 108 -12.52 -13.22 11.25
C ASP A 108 -11.59 -12.32 10.42
N PHE A 109 -11.99 -11.07 10.21
CA PHE A 109 -11.17 -10.08 9.51
C PHE A 109 -9.83 -9.86 10.24
N SER A 110 -9.84 -9.79 11.57
CA SER A 110 -8.62 -9.63 12.38
C SER A 110 -7.67 -10.83 12.21
N GLN A 111 -8.20 -12.05 12.09
CA GLN A 111 -7.38 -13.22 11.81
C GLN A 111 -6.78 -13.17 10.40
N LEU A 112 -7.57 -12.76 9.39
CA LEU A 112 -7.08 -12.60 8.02
C LEU A 112 -5.96 -11.55 7.95
N ALA A 113 -6.12 -10.41 8.61
CA ALA A 113 -5.10 -9.36 8.66
C ALA A 113 -3.77 -9.88 9.23
N ARG A 114 -3.81 -10.71 10.29
CA ARG A 114 -2.60 -11.37 10.83
C ARG A 114 -1.94 -12.30 9.83
N LYS A 115 -2.73 -13.09 9.08
CA LYS A 115 -2.19 -13.99 8.04
C LYS A 115 -1.52 -13.21 6.90
N ASN A 116 -2.14 -12.10 6.48
CA ASN A 116 -1.59 -11.21 5.46
C ASN A 116 -0.27 -10.57 5.91
N MET A 117 -0.21 -10.07 7.15
CA MET A 117 1.03 -9.56 7.75
C MET A 117 2.14 -10.61 7.76
N ALA A 118 1.84 -11.85 8.16
CA ALA A 118 2.81 -12.94 8.12
C ALA A 118 3.26 -13.32 6.69
N ALA A 119 2.44 -13.08 5.67
CA ALA A 119 2.85 -13.24 4.26
C ALA A 119 3.79 -12.12 3.82
N LEU A 120 3.52 -10.87 4.21
CA LEU A 120 4.40 -9.72 3.96
C LEU A 120 5.77 -9.89 4.61
N GLU A 121 5.83 -10.30 5.87
CA GLU A 121 7.09 -10.55 6.58
C GLU A 121 7.94 -11.63 5.89
N ARG A 122 7.29 -12.67 5.35
CA ARG A 122 7.96 -13.72 4.58
C ARG A 122 8.53 -13.19 3.27
N MET A 123 7.77 -12.36 2.55
CA MET A 123 8.24 -11.72 1.32
C MET A 123 9.41 -10.76 1.60
N GLN A 124 9.33 -9.97 2.66
CA GLN A 124 10.41 -9.07 3.08
C GLN A 124 11.71 -9.85 3.32
N LYS A 125 11.66 -10.93 4.11
CA LYS A 125 12.83 -11.80 4.36
C LYS A 125 13.39 -12.41 3.08
N ALA A 126 12.54 -12.76 2.12
CA ALA A 126 12.98 -13.28 0.82
C ALA A 126 13.71 -12.20 0.01
N MET A 127 13.23 -10.95 0.03
CA MET A 127 13.87 -9.83 -0.65
C MET A 127 15.21 -9.43 -0.01
N ASP A 128 15.31 -9.46 1.32
CA ASP A 128 16.58 -9.19 2.00
C ASP A 128 17.66 -10.21 1.60
N ARG A 129 17.28 -11.49 1.51
CA ARG A 129 18.17 -12.56 1.01
C ARG A 129 18.56 -12.35 -0.44
N PHE A 130 17.60 -12.00 -1.29
CA PHE A 130 17.87 -11.71 -2.70
C PHE A 130 18.85 -10.53 -2.85
N GLY A 131 18.65 -9.45 -2.09
CA GLY A 131 19.56 -8.30 -2.07
C GLY A 131 20.98 -8.69 -1.61
N GLY A 132 21.09 -9.57 -0.61
CA GLY A 132 22.36 -10.15 -0.18
C GLY A 132 23.06 -10.91 -1.32
N THR A 133 22.35 -11.81 -2.00
CA THR A 133 22.87 -12.58 -3.14
C THR A 133 23.28 -11.68 -4.29
N LEU A 134 22.47 -10.67 -4.63
CA LEU A 134 22.80 -9.70 -5.69
C LEU A 134 24.08 -8.93 -5.34
N ARG A 135 24.24 -8.52 -4.08
CA ARG A 135 25.44 -7.82 -3.61
C ARG A 135 26.69 -8.70 -3.71
N GLU A 136 26.59 -9.97 -3.32
CA GLU A 136 27.72 -10.92 -3.46
C GLU A 136 28.02 -11.21 -4.93
N ALA A 137 27.01 -11.41 -5.78
CA ALA A 137 27.21 -11.58 -7.22
C ALA A 137 27.88 -10.36 -7.87
N ALA A 138 27.51 -9.14 -7.45
CA ALA A 138 28.14 -7.91 -7.92
C ALA A 138 29.60 -7.81 -7.45
N LYS A 139 29.90 -8.15 -6.17
CA LYS A 139 31.27 -8.23 -5.67
C LYS A 139 32.09 -9.26 -6.44
N ASP A 140 31.53 -10.43 -6.72
CA ASP A 140 32.20 -11.50 -7.44
C ASP A 140 32.43 -11.15 -8.92
N ALA A 141 31.51 -10.43 -9.56
CA ALA A 141 31.71 -9.91 -10.91
C ALA A 141 32.87 -8.91 -10.96
N VAL A 142 32.93 -7.95 -10.04
CA VAL A 142 34.04 -6.99 -9.93
C VAL A 142 35.36 -7.68 -9.58
N LYS A 143 35.35 -8.67 -8.68
CA LYS A 143 36.55 -9.47 -8.37
C LYS A 143 37.02 -10.27 -9.57
N LYS A 144 36.12 -10.88 -10.35
CA LYS A 144 36.47 -11.62 -11.56
C LYS A 144 37.05 -10.70 -12.63
N GLU A 145 36.47 -9.52 -12.83
CA GLU A 145 36.97 -8.50 -13.75
C GLU A 145 38.38 -8.02 -13.36
N ARG A 146 38.66 -7.82 -12.06
CA ARG A 146 40.00 -7.52 -11.53
C ARG A 146 40.95 -8.73 -11.58
N ALA A 147 40.44 -9.95 -11.40
CA ALA A 147 41.24 -11.18 -11.47
C ALA A 147 41.64 -11.55 -12.91
N THR A 148 40.87 -11.12 -13.92
CA THR A 148 41.28 -11.22 -15.33
C THR A 148 42.44 -10.29 -15.72
N SER A 149 42.92 -9.44 -14.82
CA SER A 149 44.15 -8.65 -15.00
C SER A 149 45.43 -9.43 -14.64
N TYR A 150 45.41 -10.76 -14.63
CA TYR A 150 46.64 -11.55 -14.72
C TYR A 150 47.19 -11.44 -16.15
N THR A 151 48.04 -10.44 -16.37
CA THR A 151 48.91 -10.44 -17.56
C THR A 151 49.83 -11.67 -17.49
N SER A 152 50.14 -12.27 -18.63
CA SER A 152 50.97 -13.48 -18.76
C SER A 152 52.42 -13.33 -18.30
N ASN A 153 52.77 -12.24 -17.61
CA ASN A 153 54.12 -11.82 -17.30
C ASN A 153 54.44 -11.70 -15.80
N GLY A 154 53.67 -12.34 -14.92
CA GLY A 154 54.09 -12.69 -13.56
C GLY A 154 54.45 -11.53 -12.60
N SER A 155 54.20 -10.27 -12.94
CA SER A 155 54.41 -9.14 -12.03
C SER A 155 53.08 -8.58 -11.54
N MET A 156 52.79 -8.75 -10.25
CA MET A 156 51.67 -8.06 -9.61
C MET A 156 51.96 -6.55 -9.61
N ALA A 157 51.17 -5.77 -10.34
CA ALA A 157 51.07 -4.34 -10.08
C ALA A 157 50.39 -4.18 -8.72
N ILE A 158 51.16 -3.76 -7.72
CA ILE A 158 50.63 -3.29 -6.44
C ILE A 158 49.98 -1.95 -6.76
N ASP A 159 48.71 -1.98 -7.17
CA ASP A 159 47.90 -0.78 -7.22
C ASP A 159 47.45 -0.45 -5.80
N ASP A 160 47.86 0.72 -5.34
CA ASP A 160 47.53 1.32 -4.06
C ASP A 160 46.05 1.14 -3.72
N VAL A 161 45.80 0.40 -2.63
CA VAL A 161 44.47 0.27 -2.03
C VAL A 161 44.07 1.66 -1.52
N LYS A 162 43.34 2.43 -2.34
CA LYS A 162 42.57 3.57 -1.82
C LYS A 162 41.53 3.02 -0.85
N GLN A 163 41.81 3.13 0.45
CA GLN A 163 40.84 2.97 1.53
C GLN A 163 39.65 3.88 1.25
N ILE A 164 38.49 3.29 0.95
CA ILE A 164 37.24 4.03 0.90
C ILE A 164 36.74 4.10 2.35
N SER A 165 36.96 5.24 3.00
CA SER A 165 36.37 5.57 4.29
C SER A 165 34.86 5.66 4.16
N THR A 166 34.13 4.68 4.68
CA THR A 166 32.68 4.81 4.93
C THR A 166 32.50 5.61 6.22
N GLY A 167 32.76 6.91 6.15
CA GLY A 167 32.50 7.85 7.23
C GLY A 167 31.00 7.94 7.48
N SER A 168 30.58 7.50 8.66
CA SER A 168 29.34 7.83 9.32
C SER A 168 29.20 9.35 9.42
N ILE A 169 28.24 9.93 8.70
CA ILE A 169 27.74 11.26 9.01
C ILE A 169 26.34 11.08 9.57
N SER A 170 26.32 10.82 10.88
CA SER A 170 25.18 11.11 11.72
C SER A 170 25.09 12.64 11.84
N GLU A 171 24.18 13.27 11.12
CA GLU A 171 23.71 14.62 11.45
C GLU A 171 22.44 14.50 12.29
N THR A 172 22.65 14.45 13.61
CA THR A 172 21.65 14.81 14.62
C THR A 172 22.36 15.64 15.68
N ALA A 173 22.13 16.96 15.65
CA ALA A 173 21.98 17.89 16.78
C ALA A 173 22.27 19.32 16.33
#